data_AF-A0A060BM92-F1
#
_entry.id   AF-A0A060BM92-F1
#
_cell.length_a   1.000
_cell.length_b   1.000
_cell.length_c   1.000
_cell.angle_alpha   90.00
_cell.angle_beta   90.00
_cell.angle_gamma   90.00
#
_symmetry.space_group_name_H-M   'P 1'
#
loop_
_entity.id
_entity.type
_entity.pdbx_description
1 polymer ?
#
loop_
_entity_poly.entity_id
_entity_poly.type
_entity_poly.pdbx_seq_one_letter_code
_entity_poly.pdbx_strand_id
1 'polypeptide(L)'
;SNKVDEIDNVIRIPGIAIKKFYSYRFSGFFSRQAYEILKKIPFDVIHVQTEAGIGYFGRLFAKMEGIPLVYTYHTLYADFT
;
A
#
# COMPACT_ATOMS: atom_id res chain seq x y z
N SER A 1 8.92 12.32 -10.89
CA SER A 1 9.10 11.04 -11.58
C SER A 1 8.11 10.05 -10.97
N ASN A 2 7.15 9.52 -11.74
CA ASN A 2 6.15 8.54 -11.27
C ASN A 2 6.61 7.09 -11.49
N LYS A 3 7.92 6.81 -11.40
CA LYS A 3 8.46 5.48 -11.66
C LYS A 3 8.64 4.73 -10.35
N VAL A 4 8.26 3.45 -10.38
CA VAL A 4 8.58 2.49 -9.33
C VAL A 4 10.05 2.10 -9.48
N ASP A 5 10.83 2.24 -8.40
CA ASP A 5 12.25 1.85 -8.36
C ASP A 5 12.38 0.51 -7.62
N GLU A 6 13.09 -0.45 -8.20
CA GLU A 6 13.33 -1.77 -7.62
C GLU A 6 14.84 -1.95 -7.42
N ILE A 7 15.28 -2.06 -6.16
CA ILE A 7 16.68 -2.24 -5.79
C ILE A 7 16.72 -3.23 -4.63
N ASP A 8 17.48 -4.33 -4.75
CA ASP A 8 17.71 -5.30 -3.67
C ASP A 8 16.43 -5.79 -2.97
N ASN A 9 15.42 -6.18 -3.76
CA ASN A 9 14.08 -6.60 -3.30
C ASN A 9 13.25 -5.48 -2.64
N VAL A 10 13.70 -4.23 -2.72
CA VAL A 10 12.97 -3.06 -2.24
C VAL A 10 12.29 -2.37 -3.42
N ILE A 11 10.96 -2.46 -3.45
CA ILE A 11 10.11 -1.73 -4.40
C ILE A 11 9.68 -0.41 -3.76
N ARG A 12 10.18 0.71 -4.30
CA ARG A 12 9.81 2.06 -3.89
C ARG A 12 8.68 2.57 -4.76
N ILE A 13 7.52 2.76 -4.14
CA ILE A 13 6.34 3.26 -4.82
C ILE A 13 6.25 4.76 -4.56
N PRO A 14 6.33 5.64 -5.58
CA PRO A 14 6.30 7.07 -5.37
C PRO A 14 4.98 7.49 -4.72
N GLY A 15 5.06 8.23 -3.62
CA GLY A 15 3.88 8.74 -2.92
C GLY A 15 3.18 9.80 -3.77
N ILE A 16 1.87 9.65 -3.97
CA ILE A 16 1.05 10.68 -4.60
C ILE A 16 0.56 11.62 -3.50
N ALA A 17 1.06 12.86 -3.49
CA ALA A 17 0.57 13.90 -2.61
C ALA A 17 -0.92 14.16 -2.91
N ILE A 18 -1.77 13.99 -1.89
CA ILE A 18 -3.23 14.22 -1.99
C ILE A 18 -3.48 15.74 -1.97
N LYS A 19 -3.34 16.40 -3.11
CA LYS A 19 -3.90 17.73 -3.29
C LYS A 19 -5.39 17.60 -3.59
N LYS A 20 -6.21 17.77 -2.56
CA LYS A 20 -7.61 18.20 -2.65
C LYS A 20 -8.56 17.21 -3.36
N PHE A 21 -9.48 16.64 -2.59
CA PHE A 21 -10.77 16.12 -3.09
C PHE A 21 -11.33 17.07 -4.17
N TYR A 22 -11.49 16.64 -5.41
CA TYR A 22 -12.53 17.13 -6.34
C TYR A 22 -12.57 16.27 -7.61
N SER A 23 -13.76 15.72 -7.89
CA SER A 23 -14.22 15.26 -9.21
C SER A 23 -13.48 14.08 -9.88
N TYR A 24 -13.77 12.88 -9.37
CA TYR A 24 -13.95 11.64 -10.15
C TYR A 24 -12.86 11.27 -11.19
N ARG A 25 -11.69 10.83 -10.72
CA ARG A 25 -10.98 9.63 -11.19
C ARG A 25 -10.26 8.99 -10.00
N PHE A 26 -10.66 7.77 -9.65
CA PHE A 26 -10.18 7.01 -8.49
C PHE A 26 -8.76 6.48 -8.77
N SER A 27 -7.73 7.32 -8.63
CA SER A 27 -6.33 6.87 -8.60
C SER A 27 -5.66 7.20 -7.25
N GLY A 28 -6.44 7.09 -6.18
CA GLY A 28 -6.00 7.21 -4.80
C GLY A 28 -5.47 5.88 -4.27
N PHE A 29 -4.38 5.92 -3.50
CA PHE A 29 -3.82 4.81 -2.73
C PHE A 29 -3.47 3.51 -3.48
N PHE A 30 -3.62 3.46 -4.81
CA PHE A 30 -3.39 2.26 -5.62
C PHE A 30 -2.46 2.57 -6.79
N SER A 31 -1.29 1.93 -6.79
CA SER A 31 -0.37 1.98 -7.93
C SER A 31 -0.55 0.75 -8.79
N ARG A 32 -1.12 0.92 -9.99
CA ARG A 32 -1.29 -0.19 -10.96
C ARG A 32 0.07 -0.79 -11.35
N GLN A 33 1.10 0.04 -11.52
CA GLN A 33 2.44 -0.45 -11.83
C GLN A 33 2.98 -1.34 -10.70
N ALA A 34 2.83 -0.91 -9.45
CA ALA A 34 3.24 -1.71 -8.30
C ALA A 34 2.44 -3.02 -8.20
N TYR A 35 1.13 -2.97 -8.39
CA TYR A 35 0.27 -4.15 -8.37
C TYR A 35 0.72 -5.20 -9.39
N GLU A 36 1.02 -4.78 -10.62
CA GLU A 36 1.48 -5.68 -11.69
C GLU A 36 2.85 -6.32 -11.42
N ILE A 37 3.70 -5.67 -10.63
CA ILE A 37 4.97 -6.25 -10.18
C ILE A 37 4.71 -7.23 -9.04
N LEU A 38 3.97 -6.79 -8.01
CA LEU A 38 3.70 -7.57 -6.81
C LEU A 38 2.93 -8.87 -7.10
N LYS A 39 1.95 -8.86 -8.01
CA LYS A 39 1.16 -10.07 -8.35
C LYS A 39 1.98 -11.21 -8.96
N LYS A 40 3.21 -10.94 -9.40
CA LYS A 40 4.13 -11.95 -9.96
C LYS A 40 4.95 -12.65 -8.88
N ILE A 41 4.92 -12.12 -7.65
CA ILE A 41 5.68 -12.63 -6.52
C ILE A 41 4.75 -13.53 -5.70
N PRO A 42 5.15 -14.79 -5.42
CA PRO A 42 4.34 -15.71 -4.62
C PRO A 42 4.47 -15.36 -3.13
N PHE A 43 3.77 -14.32 -2.68
CA PHE A 43 3.80 -13.95 -1.26
C PHE A 43 2.98 -14.93 -0.42
N ASP A 44 3.59 -15.47 0.63
CA ASP A 44 2.89 -16.27 1.64
C ASP A 44 2.18 -15.40 2.69
N VAL A 45 2.68 -14.19 2.94
CA VAL A 45 2.16 -13.25 3.94
C VAL A 45 2.49 -11.82 3.56
N ILE A 46 1.60 -10.89 3.91
CA ILE A 46 1.81 -9.45 3.77
C ILE A 46 1.82 -8.81 5.16
N HIS A 47 2.84 -8.01 5.46
CA HIS A 47 2.93 -7.25 6.70
C HIS A 47 2.82 -5.76 6.41
N VAL A 48 1.85 -5.09 7.03
CA VAL A 48 1.67 -3.63 6.93
C VAL A 48 1.99 -2.96 8.26
N GLN A 49 2.79 -1.90 8.18
CA GLN A 49 3.29 -1.13 9.32
C GLN A 49 2.72 0.28 9.39
N THR A 50 1.78 0.66 8.53
CA THR A 50 1.12 1.97 8.57
C THR A 50 -0.37 1.78 8.27
N GLU A 51 -1.22 2.69 8.75
CA GLU A 51 -2.66 2.59 8.55
C GLU A 51 -3.11 3.12 7.19
N ALA A 52 -2.55 4.26 6.78
CA ALA A 52 -2.90 4.97 5.57
C ALA A 52 -1.83 4.84 4.48
N GLY A 53 -2.09 5.42 3.31
CA GLY A 53 -1.11 5.48 2.23
C GLY A 53 -0.78 4.09 1.70
N ILE A 54 0.51 3.71 1.81
CA ILE A 54 1.00 2.41 1.37
C ILE A 54 0.50 1.25 2.23
N GLY A 55 0.20 1.50 3.51
CA GLY A 55 -0.42 0.52 4.39
C GLY A 55 -1.77 0.07 3.86
N TYR A 56 -2.62 1.02 3.45
CA TYR A 56 -3.92 0.72 2.84
C TYR A 56 -3.78 -0.05 1.52
N PHE A 57 -2.80 0.31 0.68
CA PHE A 57 -2.48 -0.43 -0.54
C PHE A 57 -2.15 -1.90 -0.25
N GLY A 58 -1.28 -2.16 0.72
CA GLY A 58 -0.90 -3.52 1.12
C GLY A 58 -2.08 -4.34 1.61
N ARG A 59 -3.01 -3.73 2.38
CA ARG A 59 -4.25 -4.40 2.81
C ARG A 59 -5.16 -4.73 1.64
N LEU A 60 -5.30 -3.80 0.70
CA LEU A 60 -6.12 -4.00 -0.49
C LEU A 60 -5.55 -5.12 -1.37
N PHE A 61 -4.23 -5.12 -1.59
CA PHE A 61 -3.54 -6.18 -2.34
C PHE A 61 -3.73 -7.55 -1.67
N ALA A 62 -3.52 -7.65 -0.35
CA ALA A 62 -3.75 -8.89 0.41
C ALA A 62 -5.17 -9.44 0.22
N LYS A 63 -6.18 -8.54 0.29
CA LYS A 63 -7.58 -8.91 0.09
C LYS A 63 -7.86 -9.36 -1.35
N MET A 64 -7.26 -8.72 -2.35
CA MET A 64 -7.47 -9.05 -3.76
C MET A 64 -6.86 -10.41 -4.14
N GLU A 65 -5.67 -10.72 -3.62
CA GLU A 65 -4.95 -11.96 -3.94
C GLU A 65 -5.25 -13.11 -2.96
N GLY A 66 -6.04 -12.87 -1.91
CA GLY A 66 -6.37 -13.89 -0.91
C GLY A 66 -5.20 -14.28 -0.01
N ILE A 67 -4.26 -13.36 0.22
CA ILE A 67 -3.01 -13.61 0.96
C ILE A 67 -3.17 -13.17 2.43
N PRO A 68 -2.71 -13.97 3.41
CA PRO A 68 -2.73 -13.60 4.83
C PRO A 68 -2.07 -12.24 5.11
N LEU A 69 -2.71 -11.44 5.98
CA LEU A 69 -2.27 -10.09 6.33
C LEU A 69 -1.95 -9.99 7.83
N VAL A 70 -0.76 -9.50 8.14
CA VAL A 70 -0.35 -9.07 9.48
C VAL A 70 -0.35 -7.54 9.52
N TYR A 71 -0.94 -6.94 10.55
CA TYR A 71 -0.93 -5.50 10.77
C TYR A 71 -0.32 -5.17 12.14
N THR A 72 0.65 -4.25 12.17
CA THR A 72 1.16 -3.69 13.42
C THR A 72 0.31 -2.50 13.85
N TYR A 73 -0.44 -2.66 14.93
CA TYR A 73 -1.21 -1.57 15.55
C TYR A 73 -0.26 -0.53 16.18
N HIS A 74 -0.46 0.75 15.84
CA HIS A 74 0.29 1.84 16.45
C HIS A 74 -0.38 2.27 17.75
N THR A 75 0.38 2.25 18.85
CA THR A 75 -0.09 2.56 20.21
C THR A 75 -0.59 4.00 20.40
N LEU A 76 -0.38 4.89 19.42
CA LEU A 76 -0.76 6.30 19.51
C LEU A 76 -2.28 6.56 19.49
N TYR A 77 -3.10 5.54 19.22
CA TYR A 77 -4.56 5.65 19.25
C TYR A 77 -5.20 5.45 20.63
N ALA A 78 -4.48 4.86 21.59
CA ALA A 78 -5.02 4.63 22.92
C ALA A 78 -5.25 5.94 23.71
N ASP A 79 -4.59 7.03 23.32
CA ASP A 79 -4.63 8.32 24.03
C ASP A 79 -5.78 9.25 23.58
N PHE A 80 -6.68 8.78 22.69
CA PHE A 80 -7.84 9.57 22.20
C PHE A 80 -9.22 9.00 22.59
N THR A 81 -9.28 8.08 23.56
CA THR A 81 -10.53 7.61 24.19
C THR A 81 -10.51 7.76 25.69
#